data_AF-A0A6N3CMF8-F1
#
_entry.id   AF-A0A6N3CMF8-F1
#
_cell.length_a   1.000
_cell.length_b   1.000
_cell.length_c   1.000
_cell.angle_alpha   90.00
_cell.angle_beta   90.00
_cell.angle_gamma   90.00
#
_symmetry.space_group_name_H-M   'P 1'
#
loop_
_entity.id
_entity.type
_entity.pdbx_description
1 polymer ?
#
loop_
_entity_poly.entity_id
_entity_poly.type
_entity_poly.pdbx_seq_one_letter_code
_entity_poly.pdbx_strand_id
1 'polypeptide(L)'
;MTLKPREVCEKAWQDIASHFPDFKVTGKGQKLKKISKNKDLTFEICFQANRNNYACSVEFVPHIFIYSKDMKKANYHNGFVYGGELGSLLNRKAWHWWQLAGASYQYTVDEVSKLLEEHIMPIFDDFEDTESNIEKFIDGDIIDHNLLYYIYHFGGKAKAEQYFNKIIEKDKLSSKYIGFYNHLKDLPKESILLDEGEFYGADMVKFAFINGLEIDK
;
A
#
# COMPACT_ATOMS: atom_id res chain seq x y z
N MET A 1 10.81 -37.54 -2.13
CA MET A 1 11.08 -36.69 -0.95
C MET A 1 10.00 -35.63 -0.89
N THR A 2 9.32 -35.48 0.25
CA THR A 2 8.33 -34.41 0.45
C THR A 2 9.08 -33.11 0.72
N LEU A 3 8.77 -32.05 -0.03
CA LEU A 3 9.37 -30.73 0.15
C LEU A 3 9.11 -30.21 1.56
N LYS A 4 10.07 -29.49 2.15
CA LYS A 4 9.87 -28.74 3.40
C LYS A 4 8.88 -27.60 3.14
N PRO A 5 8.11 -27.15 4.15
CA PRO A 5 7.13 -26.08 3.97
C PRO A 5 7.69 -24.81 3.31
N ARG A 6 8.92 -24.40 3.67
CA ARG A 6 9.60 -23.27 3.04
C ARG A 6 9.87 -23.49 1.55
N GLU A 7 10.27 -24.69 1.16
CA GLU A 7 10.55 -25.03 -0.24
C GLU A 7 9.25 -25.06 -1.07
N VAL A 8 8.13 -25.49 -0.46
CA VAL A 8 6.80 -25.41 -1.08
C VAL A 8 6.40 -23.95 -1.34
N CYS A 9 6.59 -23.06 -0.37
CA CYS A 9 6.37 -21.63 -0.56
C CYS A 9 7.27 -21.05 -1.66
N GLU A 10 8.60 -21.29 -1.60
CA GLU A 10 9.56 -20.79 -2.60
C GLU A 10 9.20 -21.24 -4.02
N LYS A 11 8.78 -22.50 -4.17
CA LYS A 11 8.30 -23.02 -5.46
C LYS A 11 7.03 -22.30 -5.92
N ALA A 12 6.01 -22.19 -5.05
CA ALA A 12 4.76 -21.52 -5.41
C ALA A 12 4.97 -20.06 -5.81
N TRP A 13 5.87 -19.35 -5.14
CA TRP A 13 6.19 -17.97 -5.48
C TRP A 13 6.90 -17.83 -6.82
N GLN A 14 7.75 -18.79 -7.20
CA GLN A 14 8.35 -18.83 -8.53
C GLN A 14 7.32 -19.15 -9.61
N ASP A 15 6.43 -20.11 -9.33
CA ASP A 15 5.35 -20.48 -10.25
C ASP A 15 4.44 -19.26 -10.49
N ILE A 16 3.99 -18.56 -9.44
CA ILE A 16 3.23 -17.29 -9.56
C ILE A 16 4.06 -16.23 -10.32
N ALA A 17 5.34 -16.06 -9.98
CA ALA A 17 6.18 -15.05 -10.63
C ALA A 17 6.38 -15.28 -12.13
N SER A 18 6.28 -16.52 -12.59
CA SER A 18 6.41 -16.85 -14.02
C SER A 18 5.30 -16.23 -14.88
N HIS A 19 4.16 -15.88 -14.29
CA HIS A 19 3.06 -15.16 -14.96
C HIS A 19 3.35 -13.66 -15.17
N PHE A 20 4.39 -13.12 -14.53
CA PHE A 20 4.71 -11.69 -14.54
C PHE A 20 6.13 -11.43 -15.05
N PRO A 21 6.42 -11.70 -16.35
CA PRO A 21 7.79 -11.68 -16.89
C PRO A 21 8.47 -10.30 -16.83
N ASP A 22 7.69 -9.22 -16.75
CA ASP A 22 8.19 -7.84 -16.65
C ASP A 22 8.72 -7.48 -15.26
N PHE A 23 8.51 -8.34 -14.26
CA PHE A 23 8.99 -8.11 -12.90
C PHE A 23 10.35 -8.77 -12.69
N LYS A 24 11.27 -8.03 -12.08
CA LYS A 24 12.51 -8.59 -11.55
C LYS A 24 12.22 -9.44 -10.32
N VAL A 25 12.50 -10.73 -10.41
CA VAL A 25 12.31 -11.69 -9.32
C VAL A 25 13.57 -11.77 -8.44
N THR A 26 13.40 -11.72 -7.13
CA THR A 26 14.48 -11.86 -6.13
C THR A 26 14.04 -12.71 -4.94
N GLY A 27 14.99 -13.17 -4.12
CA GLY A 27 14.68 -13.94 -2.91
C GLY A 27 14.01 -15.29 -3.19
N LYS A 28 14.40 -15.96 -4.27
CA LYS A 28 13.81 -17.23 -4.75
C LYS A 28 12.30 -17.16 -5.01
N GLY A 29 11.84 -16.10 -5.67
CA GLY A 29 10.42 -15.86 -5.95
C GLY A 29 9.73 -14.98 -4.92
N GLN A 30 10.32 -14.79 -3.73
CA GLN A 30 9.66 -14.09 -2.64
C GLN A 30 9.31 -12.63 -2.94
N LYS A 31 10.09 -11.95 -3.80
CA LYS A 31 9.87 -10.54 -4.14
C LYS A 31 9.94 -10.31 -5.64
N LEU A 32 8.90 -9.68 -6.18
CA LEU A 32 8.80 -9.22 -7.55
C LEU A 32 8.86 -7.70 -7.52
N LYS A 33 9.74 -7.10 -8.33
CA LYS A 33 9.86 -5.65 -8.43
C LYS A 33 9.83 -5.19 -9.88
N LYS A 34 9.02 -4.17 -10.16
CA LYS A 34 9.02 -3.44 -11.43
C LYS A 34 9.24 -1.96 -11.15
N ILE A 35 10.05 -1.32 -11.98
CA ILE A 35 10.27 0.13 -11.92
C ILE A 35 9.35 0.75 -12.97
N SER A 36 8.61 1.78 -12.56
CA SER A 36 7.74 2.57 -13.45
C SER A 36 8.50 3.21 -14.60
N LYS A 37 7.78 3.63 -15.65
CA LYS A 37 8.36 4.24 -16.85
C LYS A 37 9.14 5.52 -16.54
N ASN A 38 8.63 6.34 -15.61
CA ASN A 38 9.28 7.58 -15.17
C ASN A 38 10.46 7.35 -14.20
N LYS A 39 10.69 6.09 -13.78
CA LYS A 39 11.77 5.64 -12.88
C LYS A 39 11.69 6.19 -11.45
N ASP A 40 10.56 6.77 -11.06
CA ASP A 40 10.34 7.23 -9.69
C ASP A 40 9.68 6.14 -8.83
N LEU A 41 8.60 5.54 -9.34
CA LEU A 41 7.85 4.53 -8.62
C LEU A 41 8.47 3.13 -8.76
N THR A 42 8.49 2.39 -7.66
CA THR A 42 8.77 0.96 -7.60
C THR A 42 7.51 0.22 -7.20
N PHE A 43 7.03 -0.66 -8.06
CA PHE A 43 5.94 -1.59 -7.80
C PHE A 43 6.53 -2.89 -7.25
N GLU A 44 6.11 -3.29 -6.04
CA GLU A 44 6.62 -4.48 -5.36
C GLU A 44 5.47 -5.42 -4.96
N ILE A 45 5.62 -6.71 -5.29
CA ILE A 45 4.82 -7.79 -4.73
C ILE A 45 5.76 -8.63 -3.87
N CYS A 46 5.44 -8.79 -2.59
CA CYS A 46 6.22 -9.56 -1.63
C CYS A 46 5.36 -10.66 -1.00
N PHE A 47 5.84 -11.89 -1.07
CA PHE A 47 5.17 -13.02 -0.44
C PHE A 47 5.72 -13.28 0.96
N GLN A 48 4.83 -13.34 1.95
CA GLN A 48 5.16 -13.65 3.33
C GLN A 48 4.66 -15.05 3.67
N ALA A 49 5.57 -15.97 3.99
CA ALA A 49 5.21 -17.28 4.53
C ALA A 49 4.66 -17.13 5.97
N ASN A 50 3.67 -17.94 6.31
CA ASN A 50 3.18 -18.04 7.68
C ASN A 50 4.28 -18.68 8.57
N ARG A 51 4.53 -18.08 9.74
CA ARG A 51 5.55 -18.56 10.70
C ARG A 51 5.20 -19.93 11.29
N ASN A 52 3.92 -20.30 11.25
CA ASN A 52 3.40 -21.55 11.80
C ASN A 52 3.33 -22.69 10.76
N ASN A 53 3.97 -22.53 9.60
CA ASN A 53 3.96 -23.54 8.54
C ASN A 53 4.57 -24.87 8.98
N TYR A 54 3.88 -25.97 8.67
CA TYR A 54 4.34 -27.33 8.89
C TYR A 54 3.88 -28.25 7.74
N ALA A 55 4.23 -29.54 7.77
CA ALA A 55 4.09 -30.43 6.63
C ALA A 55 2.66 -30.53 6.03
N CYS A 56 1.62 -30.35 6.84
CA CYS A 56 0.23 -30.47 6.40
C CYS A 56 -0.52 -29.12 6.30
N SER A 57 0.14 -28.01 6.63
CA SER A 57 -0.41 -26.67 6.44
C SER A 57 0.72 -25.71 6.08
N VAL A 58 0.73 -25.29 4.82
CA VAL A 58 1.73 -24.39 4.27
C VAL A 58 1.01 -23.19 3.70
N GLU A 59 1.12 -22.05 4.36
CA GLU A 59 0.37 -20.86 4.02
C GLU A 59 1.29 -19.68 3.73
N PHE A 60 0.79 -18.75 2.92
CA PHE A 60 1.43 -17.47 2.67
C PHE A 60 0.39 -16.37 2.42
N VAL A 61 0.85 -15.12 2.48
CA VAL A 61 0.06 -13.93 2.15
C VAL A 61 0.87 -13.05 1.19
N PRO A 62 0.31 -12.61 0.05
CA PRO A 62 0.91 -11.59 -0.80
C PRO A 62 0.72 -10.19 -0.22
N HIS A 63 1.76 -9.39 -0.28
CA HIS A 63 1.73 -7.96 0.04
C HIS A 63 2.09 -7.14 -1.20
N ILE A 64 1.35 -6.07 -1.42
CA ILE A 64 1.48 -5.15 -2.54
C ILE A 64 1.98 -3.83 -1.99
N PHE A 65 3.02 -3.26 -2.60
CA PHE A 65 3.58 -1.98 -2.19
C PHE A 65 3.98 -1.15 -3.40
N ILE A 66 3.71 0.15 -3.31
CA ILE A 66 4.17 1.16 -4.25
C ILE A 66 5.03 2.14 -3.46
N TYR A 67 6.26 2.36 -3.92
CA TYR A 67 7.19 3.30 -3.32
C TYR A 67 7.64 4.35 -4.33
N SER A 68 7.73 5.61 -3.92
CA SER A 68 8.33 6.70 -4.69
C SER A 68 9.73 7.04 -4.18
N LYS A 69 10.69 7.14 -5.10
CA LYS A 69 12.06 7.54 -4.79
C LYS A 69 12.11 9.02 -4.40
N ASP A 70 11.36 9.88 -5.08
CA ASP A 70 11.37 11.32 -4.84
C ASP A 70 10.65 11.69 -3.55
N MET A 71 9.52 11.04 -3.22
CA MET A 71 8.91 11.18 -1.89
C MET A 71 9.85 10.71 -0.78
N LYS A 72 10.61 9.63 -0.99
CA LYS A 72 11.62 9.18 -0.03
C LYS A 72 12.70 10.24 0.19
N LYS A 73 13.17 10.91 -0.87
CA LYS A 73 14.15 12.01 -0.74
C LYS A 73 13.57 13.22 -0.02
N ALA A 74 12.28 13.50 -0.24
CA ALA A 74 11.55 14.56 0.47
C ALA A 74 11.21 14.20 1.93
N ASN A 75 11.60 13.01 2.39
CA ASN A 75 11.28 12.48 3.71
C ASN A 75 9.77 12.36 3.98
N TYR A 76 8.98 12.08 2.94
CA TYR A 76 7.54 11.85 3.05
C TYR A 76 7.28 10.36 3.22
N HIS A 77 6.88 9.97 4.43
CA HIS A 77 6.43 8.63 4.77
C HIS A 77 7.34 7.50 4.24
N ASN A 78 8.67 7.71 4.31
CA ASN A 78 9.71 6.80 3.79
C ASN A 78 9.56 6.43 2.29
N GLY A 79 8.84 7.24 1.53
CA GLY A 79 8.50 7.03 0.14
C GLY A 79 7.38 6.01 -0.08
N PHE A 80 6.69 5.51 0.94
CA PHE A 80 5.54 4.64 0.73
C PHE A 80 4.35 5.45 0.18
N VAL A 81 3.73 4.94 -0.88
CA VAL A 81 2.66 5.62 -1.62
C VAL A 81 1.33 4.95 -1.36
N TYR A 82 1.24 3.65 -1.66
CA TYR A 82 0.01 2.88 -1.58
C TYR A 82 0.32 1.40 -1.51
N GLY A 83 -0.55 0.62 -0.88
CA GLY A 83 -0.38 -0.82 -0.78
C GLY A 83 -1.05 -1.43 0.44
N GLY A 84 -0.84 -2.72 0.61
CA GLY A 84 -1.47 -3.52 1.65
C GLY A 84 -1.30 -5.01 1.38
N GLU A 85 -1.85 -5.83 2.25
CA GLU A 85 -1.97 -7.25 1.95
C GLU A 85 -3.11 -7.50 0.94
N LEU A 86 -2.94 -8.46 0.03
CA LEU A 86 -3.81 -8.67 -1.12
C LEU A 86 -5.27 -8.91 -0.72
N GLY A 87 -5.53 -9.63 0.37
CA GLY A 87 -6.86 -9.85 0.89
C GLY A 87 -7.59 -8.55 1.19
N SER A 88 -6.97 -7.63 1.94
CA SER A 88 -7.53 -6.32 2.28
C SER A 88 -7.80 -5.47 1.04
N LEU A 89 -6.88 -5.46 0.07
CA LEU A 89 -7.06 -4.73 -1.19
C LEU A 89 -8.25 -5.26 -2.02
N LEU A 90 -8.60 -6.54 -1.82
CA LEU A 90 -9.75 -7.21 -2.44
C LEU A 90 -11.01 -7.20 -1.56
N ASN A 91 -11.04 -6.40 -0.50
CA ASN A 91 -12.11 -6.38 0.51
C ASN A 91 -12.41 -7.75 1.15
N ARG A 92 -11.41 -8.65 1.19
CA ARG A 92 -11.44 -9.89 1.96
C ARG A 92 -11.01 -9.61 3.40
N LYS A 93 -11.13 -10.62 4.27
CA LYS A 93 -10.66 -10.55 5.65
C LYS A 93 -9.17 -10.21 5.67
N ALA A 94 -8.79 -9.27 6.54
CA ALA A 94 -7.40 -8.92 6.80
C ALA A 94 -6.57 -10.18 7.10
N TRP A 95 -5.36 -10.25 6.54
CA TRP A 95 -4.46 -11.41 6.64
C TRP A 95 -5.11 -12.70 6.10
N HIS A 96 -5.69 -12.63 4.90
CA HIS A 96 -6.14 -13.83 4.23
C HIS A 96 -4.92 -14.71 3.87
N TRP A 97 -4.86 -15.92 4.42
CA TRP A 97 -3.76 -16.86 4.22
C TRP A 97 -4.13 -17.88 3.15
N TRP A 98 -3.31 -18.00 2.12
CA TRP A 98 -3.51 -18.96 1.02
C TRP A 98 -2.77 -20.26 1.27
N GLN A 99 -3.49 -21.40 1.22
CA GLN A 99 -2.98 -22.73 1.53
C GLN A 99 -2.32 -23.40 0.32
N LEU A 100 -1.13 -23.99 0.52
CA LEU A 100 -0.32 -24.65 -0.51
C LEU A 100 -0.14 -26.15 -0.25
N ALA A 101 -0.56 -26.68 0.91
CA ALA A 101 -0.39 -28.09 1.22
C ALA A 101 -1.27 -28.99 0.34
N GLY A 102 -0.70 -30.10 -0.14
CA GLY A 102 -1.43 -31.15 -0.85
C GLY A 102 -2.12 -30.65 -2.13
N ALA A 103 -3.40 -31.00 -2.29
CA ALA A 103 -4.18 -30.70 -3.49
C ALA A 103 -4.46 -29.20 -3.68
N SER A 104 -4.26 -28.37 -2.66
CA SER A 104 -4.49 -26.92 -2.75
C SER A 104 -3.44 -26.20 -3.59
N TYR A 105 -2.26 -26.80 -3.81
CA TYR A 105 -1.12 -26.11 -4.41
C TYR A 105 -1.44 -25.42 -5.74
N GLN A 106 -1.91 -26.19 -6.74
CA GLN A 106 -2.14 -25.66 -8.08
C GLN A 106 -3.27 -24.63 -8.09
N TYR A 107 -4.38 -24.95 -7.41
CA TYR A 107 -5.53 -24.04 -7.29
C TYR A 107 -5.10 -22.68 -6.69
N THR A 108 -4.28 -22.70 -5.64
CA THR A 108 -3.80 -21.49 -4.99
C THR A 108 -2.86 -20.68 -5.88
N VAL A 109 -1.94 -21.33 -6.60
CA VAL A 109 -1.06 -20.66 -7.57
C VAL A 109 -1.90 -19.98 -8.66
N ASP A 110 -2.88 -20.68 -9.21
CA ASP A 110 -3.76 -20.16 -10.26
C ASP A 110 -4.63 -19.00 -9.76
N GLU A 111 -5.26 -19.16 -8.58
CA GLU A 111 -6.11 -18.12 -7.99
C GLU A 111 -5.31 -16.86 -7.69
N VAL A 112 -4.17 -16.97 -6.99
CA VAL A 112 -3.37 -15.80 -6.62
C VAL A 112 -2.81 -15.10 -7.87
N SER A 113 -2.34 -15.85 -8.87
CA SER A 113 -1.86 -15.26 -10.12
C SER A 113 -2.97 -14.48 -10.82
N LYS A 114 -4.17 -15.08 -10.92
CA LYS A 114 -5.33 -14.42 -11.50
C LYS A 114 -5.75 -13.16 -10.73
N LEU A 115 -5.78 -13.20 -9.40
CA LEU A 115 -6.15 -12.03 -8.58
C LEU A 115 -5.12 -10.89 -8.72
N LEU A 116 -3.83 -11.22 -8.80
CA LEU A 116 -2.79 -10.23 -9.05
C LEU A 116 -2.94 -9.60 -10.44
N GLU A 117 -3.21 -10.40 -11.46
CA GLU A 117 -3.43 -9.95 -12.84
C GLU A 117 -4.69 -9.07 -12.97
N GLU A 118 -5.83 -9.50 -12.43
CA GLU A 118 -7.11 -8.82 -12.61
C GLU A 118 -7.27 -7.57 -11.73
N HIS A 119 -6.60 -7.51 -10.57
CA HIS A 119 -6.84 -6.45 -9.59
C HIS A 119 -5.61 -5.62 -9.23
N ILE A 120 -4.40 -6.19 -9.29
CA ILE A 120 -3.19 -5.46 -8.88
C ILE A 120 -2.47 -4.84 -10.07
N MET A 121 -2.37 -5.55 -11.21
CA MET A 121 -1.76 -4.97 -12.41
C MET A 121 -2.47 -3.67 -12.85
N PRO A 122 -3.81 -3.58 -12.87
CA PRO A 122 -4.50 -2.32 -13.19
C PRO A 122 -4.18 -1.18 -12.23
N ILE A 123 -3.99 -1.48 -10.93
CA ILE A 123 -3.56 -0.47 -9.96
C ILE A 123 -2.17 0.04 -10.35
N PHE A 124 -1.22 -0.84 -10.62
CA PHE A 124 0.12 -0.41 -11.05
C PHE A 124 0.10 0.39 -12.35
N ASP A 125 -0.72 0.00 -13.32
CA ASP A 125 -0.87 0.72 -14.58
C ASP A 125 -1.47 2.13 -14.37
N ASP A 126 -2.45 2.27 -13.46
CA ASP A 126 -2.99 3.58 -13.09
C ASP A 126 -1.91 4.49 -12.49
N PHE A 127 -0.98 3.95 -11.69
CA PHE A 127 0.14 4.72 -11.15
C PHE A 127 1.21 5.12 -12.19
N GLU A 128 1.16 4.61 -13.43
CA GLU A 128 2.04 5.09 -14.51
C GLU A 128 1.60 6.46 -15.06
N ASP A 129 0.34 6.86 -14.86
CA ASP A 129 -0.18 8.19 -15.18
C ASP A 129 -0.53 8.96 -13.90
N THR A 130 0.47 9.64 -13.35
CA THR A 130 0.35 10.37 -12.08
C THR A 130 -0.79 11.39 -12.08
N GLU A 131 -0.97 12.15 -13.15
CA GLU A 131 -1.98 13.22 -13.19
C GLU A 131 -3.39 12.62 -13.19
N SER A 132 -3.66 11.69 -14.12
CA SER A 132 -4.96 11.04 -14.22
C SER A 132 -5.30 10.24 -12.96
N ASN A 133 -4.31 9.59 -12.33
CA ASN A 133 -4.54 8.81 -11.12
C ASN A 133 -4.87 9.69 -9.90
N ILE A 134 -4.25 10.88 -9.80
CA ILE A 134 -4.59 11.85 -8.75
C ILE A 134 -6.05 12.30 -8.89
N GLU A 135 -6.50 12.62 -10.10
CA GLU A 135 -7.90 12.98 -10.34
C GLU A 135 -8.85 11.84 -9.93
N LYS A 136 -8.52 10.59 -10.31
CA LYS A 136 -9.29 9.41 -9.86
C LYS A 136 -9.38 9.29 -8.35
N PHE A 137 -8.29 9.58 -7.62
CA PHE A 137 -8.32 9.55 -6.15
C PHE A 137 -9.13 10.68 -5.55
N ILE A 138 -9.15 11.87 -6.14
CA ILE A 138 -9.98 12.99 -5.68
C ILE A 138 -11.46 12.66 -5.93
N ASP A 139 -11.81 12.20 -7.13
CA ASP A 139 -13.19 11.97 -7.55
C ASP A 139 -13.80 10.65 -7.03
N GLY A 140 -12.98 9.62 -6.79
CA GLY A 140 -13.44 8.28 -6.45
C GLY A 140 -13.92 8.10 -5.00
N ASP A 141 -13.94 6.87 -4.51
CA ASP A 141 -14.32 6.57 -3.12
C ASP A 141 -13.18 6.04 -2.25
N ILE A 142 -11.97 5.89 -2.82
CA ILE A 142 -10.81 5.42 -2.07
C ILE A 142 -10.36 6.47 -1.05
N ILE A 143 -10.33 6.06 0.22
CA ILE A 143 -9.82 6.82 1.35
C ILE A 143 -8.62 6.07 1.91
N ASP A 144 -7.43 6.59 1.64
CA ASP A 144 -6.17 6.07 2.19
C ASP A 144 -5.29 7.26 2.62
N HIS A 145 -4.87 7.27 3.89
CA HIS A 145 -4.10 8.37 4.46
C HIS A 145 -2.76 8.56 3.75
N ASN A 146 -2.16 7.49 3.21
CA ASN A 146 -0.87 7.55 2.54
C ASN A 146 -0.94 8.30 1.20
N LEU A 147 -2.11 8.26 0.54
CA LEU A 147 -2.32 8.97 -0.72
C LEU A 147 -2.26 10.49 -0.55
N LEU A 148 -2.49 11.03 0.65
CA LEU A 148 -2.34 12.47 0.91
C LEU A 148 -0.91 12.94 0.61
N TYR A 149 0.10 12.20 1.05
CA TYR A 149 1.50 12.55 0.81
C TYR A 149 1.86 12.50 -0.68
N TYR A 150 1.33 11.50 -1.39
CA TYR A 150 1.52 11.34 -2.84
C TYR A 150 0.87 12.48 -3.61
N ILE A 151 -0.40 12.79 -3.33
CA ILE A 151 -1.14 13.88 -3.98
C ILE A 151 -0.50 15.24 -3.66
N TYR A 152 -0.04 15.46 -2.43
CA TYR A 152 0.68 16.69 -2.08
C TYR A 152 1.98 16.83 -2.88
N HIS A 153 2.78 15.77 -2.97
CA HIS A 153 4.08 15.82 -3.63
C HIS A 153 3.95 16.03 -5.16
N PHE A 154 3.02 15.34 -5.81
CA PHE A 154 2.91 15.34 -7.27
C PHE A 154 1.76 16.20 -7.82
N GLY A 155 0.66 16.33 -7.09
CA GLY A 155 -0.53 17.12 -7.47
C GLY A 155 -0.55 18.53 -6.86
N GLY A 156 0.30 18.79 -5.88
CA GLY A 156 0.43 20.08 -5.20
C GLY A 156 -0.62 20.32 -4.12
N LYS A 157 -0.45 21.46 -3.43
CA LYS A 157 -1.23 21.83 -2.23
C LYS A 157 -2.75 21.78 -2.46
N ALA A 158 -3.24 22.38 -3.54
CA ALA A 158 -4.68 22.52 -3.78
C ALA A 158 -5.39 21.15 -3.90
N LYS A 159 -4.81 20.23 -4.69
CA LYS A 159 -5.34 18.87 -4.85
C LYS A 159 -5.25 18.07 -3.55
N ALA A 160 -4.16 18.25 -2.79
CA ALA A 160 -3.99 17.59 -1.51
C ALA A 160 -5.00 18.10 -0.46
N GLU A 161 -5.31 19.39 -0.46
CA GLU A 161 -6.32 19.98 0.43
C GLU A 161 -7.72 19.43 0.11
N GLN A 162 -8.08 19.32 -1.18
CA GLN A 162 -9.32 18.66 -1.60
C GLN A 162 -9.39 17.21 -1.12
N TYR A 163 -8.32 16.43 -1.32
CA TYR A 163 -8.28 15.04 -0.88
C TYR A 163 -8.31 14.92 0.65
N PHE A 164 -7.61 15.80 1.36
CA PHE A 164 -7.64 15.84 2.82
C PHE A 164 -9.06 16.06 3.35
N ASN A 165 -9.78 17.05 2.82
CA ASN A 165 -11.16 17.32 3.20
C ASN A 165 -12.10 16.16 2.90
N LYS A 166 -11.91 15.47 1.78
CA LYS A 166 -12.62 14.22 1.49
C LYS A 166 -12.35 13.13 2.55
N ILE A 167 -11.12 12.98 3.04
CA ILE A 167 -10.82 12.06 4.16
C ILE A 167 -11.57 12.52 5.41
N ILE A 168 -11.54 13.81 5.74
CA ILE A 168 -12.27 14.37 6.88
C ILE A 168 -13.77 14.10 6.78
N GLU A 169 -14.37 14.18 5.59
CA GLU A 169 -15.79 13.94 5.39
C GLU A 169 -16.18 12.45 5.51
N LYS A 170 -15.39 11.56 4.89
CA LYS A 170 -15.78 10.15 4.71
C LYS A 170 -15.24 9.19 5.78
N ASP A 171 -14.15 9.54 6.47
CA ASP A 171 -13.52 8.66 7.46
C ASP A 171 -14.29 8.66 8.80
N LYS A 172 -14.42 7.48 9.40
CA LYS A 172 -15.09 7.27 10.70
C LYS A 172 -14.43 8.03 11.85
N LEU A 173 -13.16 8.41 11.72
CA LEU A 173 -12.40 9.17 12.72
C LEU A 173 -12.43 10.68 12.49
N SER A 174 -13.26 11.19 11.58
CA SER A 174 -13.44 12.61 11.25
C SER A 174 -13.37 13.56 12.45
N SER A 175 -14.24 13.36 13.47
CA SER A 175 -14.27 14.23 14.65
C SER A 175 -12.94 14.27 15.40
N LYS A 176 -12.19 13.16 15.41
CA LYS A 176 -10.88 13.07 16.04
C LYS A 176 -9.82 13.84 15.25
N TYR A 177 -9.86 13.74 13.92
CA TYR A 177 -8.97 14.50 13.03
C TYR A 177 -9.18 16.01 13.19
N ILE A 178 -10.44 16.47 13.16
CA ILE A 178 -10.79 17.89 13.32
C ILE A 178 -10.37 18.40 14.70
N GLY A 179 -10.68 17.65 15.76
CA GLY A 179 -10.30 18.01 17.13
C GLY A 179 -8.78 18.12 17.27
N PHE A 180 -8.04 17.17 16.71
CA PHE A 180 -6.58 17.19 16.76
C PHE A 180 -5.98 18.33 15.92
N TYR A 181 -6.48 18.55 14.70
CA TYR A 181 -6.04 19.68 13.85
C TYR A 181 -6.24 21.04 14.54
N ASN A 182 -7.36 21.21 15.23
CA ASN A 182 -7.61 22.43 16.01
C ASN A 182 -6.68 22.55 17.21
N HIS A 183 -6.40 21.46 17.92
CA HIS A 183 -5.42 21.46 19.01
C HIS A 183 -4.01 21.87 18.53
N LEU A 184 -3.59 21.45 17.33
CA LEU A 184 -2.29 21.84 16.78
C LEU A 184 -2.15 23.36 16.57
N LYS A 185 -3.25 24.12 16.41
CA LYS A 185 -3.22 25.58 16.28
C LYS A 185 -2.74 26.29 17.55
N ASP A 186 -2.93 25.65 18.70
CA ASP A 186 -2.53 26.18 20.01
C ASP A 186 -1.07 25.85 20.36
N LEU A 187 -0.40 25.03 19.53
CA LEU A 187 0.98 24.59 19.76
C LEU A 187 1.97 25.38 18.88
N PRO A 188 3.20 25.68 19.38
CA PRO A 188 4.30 26.12 18.54
C PRO A 188 4.59 25.07 17.46
N LYS A 189 4.76 25.48 16.19
CA LYS A 189 5.01 24.55 15.07
C LYS A 189 6.23 23.66 15.30
N GLU A 190 7.25 24.18 15.97
CA GLU A 190 8.51 23.49 16.30
C GLU A 190 8.31 22.34 17.31
N SER A 191 7.18 22.32 18.02
CA SER A 191 6.85 21.26 18.98
C SER A 191 6.11 20.06 18.35
N ILE A 192 5.72 20.17 17.08
CA ILE A 192 4.95 19.14 16.39
C ILE A 192 5.91 18.09 15.80
N LEU A 193 6.01 16.94 16.48
CA LEU A 193 6.81 15.80 16.06
C LEU A 193 5.99 14.89 15.12
N LEU A 194 6.44 14.74 13.87
CA LEU A 194 5.75 13.95 12.83
C LEU A 194 5.83 12.43 13.04
N ASP A 195 6.81 11.97 13.81
CA ASP A 195 7.11 10.56 14.06
C ASP A 195 6.37 9.97 15.28
N GLU A 196 5.74 10.81 16.10
CA GLU A 196 4.89 10.36 17.19
C GLU A 196 3.44 10.18 16.72
N GLY A 197 2.88 8.98 16.90
CA GLY A 197 1.50 8.67 16.56
C GLY A 197 0.61 8.65 17.79
N GLU A 198 -0.20 9.70 18.00
CA GLU A 198 -1.19 9.75 19.08
C GLU A 198 -2.36 8.79 18.82
N PHE A 199 -2.65 8.56 17.54
CA PHE A 199 -3.68 7.66 17.05
C PHE A 199 -3.50 7.41 15.55
N TYR A 200 -4.27 6.47 15.00
CA TYR A 200 -4.27 6.17 13.56
C TYR A 200 -4.68 7.40 12.72
N GLY A 201 -3.78 7.87 11.85
CA GLY A 201 -3.98 9.07 11.03
C GLY A 201 -3.50 10.38 11.68
N ALA A 202 -2.92 10.36 12.88
CA ALA A 202 -2.40 11.56 13.53
C ALA A 202 -1.22 12.18 12.75
N ASP A 203 -0.35 11.35 12.19
CA ASP A 203 0.75 11.73 11.31
C ASP A 203 0.26 12.48 10.06
N MET A 204 -0.80 11.98 9.42
CA MET A 204 -1.47 12.62 8.29
C MET A 204 -2.01 14.01 8.68
N VAL A 205 -2.66 14.14 9.84
CA VAL A 205 -3.20 15.43 10.31
C VAL A 205 -2.08 16.43 10.62
N LYS A 206 -0.99 15.99 11.25
CA LYS A 206 0.21 16.83 11.48
C LYS A 206 0.83 17.27 10.17
N PHE A 207 0.95 16.36 9.21
CA PHE A 207 1.45 16.67 7.87
C PHE A 207 0.58 17.73 7.18
N ALA A 208 -0.74 17.57 7.20
CA ALA A 208 -1.68 18.54 6.66
C ALA A 208 -1.50 19.92 7.30
N PHE A 209 -1.46 19.98 8.64
CA PHE A 209 -1.29 21.22 9.40
C PHE A 209 0.03 21.94 9.09
N ILE A 210 1.16 21.22 9.13
CA ILE A 210 2.49 21.79 8.87
C ILE A 210 2.59 22.35 7.46
N ASN A 211 2.00 21.66 6.48
CA ASN A 211 1.99 22.06 5.07
C ASN A 211 0.84 23.02 4.72
N GLY A 212 0.06 23.44 5.72
CA GLY A 212 -0.99 24.45 5.60
C GLY A 212 -2.21 24.02 4.79
N LEU A 213 -2.53 22.73 4.76
CA LEU A 213 -3.79 22.22 4.18
C LEU A 213 -4.93 22.53 5.15
N GLU A 214 -5.91 23.31 4.71
CA GLU A 214 -7.03 23.74 5.54
C GLU A 214 -8.17 22.72 5.57
N ILE A 215 -8.90 22.69 6.69
CA ILE A 215 -10.16 21.96 6.79
C ILE A 215 -11.29 22.91 6.39
N ASP A 216 -12.14 22.47 5.47
CA ASP A 216 -13.33 23.18 5.01
C ASP A 216 -14.27 23.47 6.19
N LYS A 217 -14.97 24.59 6.12
CA LYS A 217 -15.89 25.05 7.19
C LYS A 217 -17.24 24.38 7.12
#